data_AF-A0A8S0G6K3-F1
#
_entry.id   AF-A0A8S0G6K3-F1
#
_cell.length_a   1.000
_cell.length_b   1.000
_cell.length_c   1.000
_cell.angle_alpha   90.00
_cell.angle_beta   90.00
_cell.angle_gamma   90.00
#
_symmetry.space_group_name_H-M   'P 1'
#
loop_
_entity.id
_entity.type
_entity.pdbx_description
1 polymer ?
#
loop_
_entity_poly.entity_id
_entity_poly.type
_entity_poly.pdbx_seq_one_letter_code
_entity_poly.pdbx_strand_id
1 'polypeptide(L)'
;MFFPSCVLLVHIYFTQDKDMEDLQEFESLVSSAGVEALQVITGSRKAPHPKYFVGEGKAVEIAEAVKATGASVVLFDHALSPAQERNLERLCECRVIDRTGLILDIFAQRARTHEGKLQVELAQLRHLATRLVRGWTHLERQKGGIGLRGPGETQLETDRRLLRNRIVQIHCRNTVSPIAPGKS
;
A
#
# COMPACT_ATOMS: atom_id res chain seq x y z
N MET A 1 14.71 -9.03 -4.37
CA MET A 1 13.79 -10.01 -3.77
C MET A 1 14.20 -10.16 -2.33
N PHE A 2 13.62 -9.37 -1.43
CA PHE A 2 13.86 -9.47 0.01
C PHE A 2 12.56 -9.00 0.66
N PHE A 3 11.63 -9.93 0.85
CA PHE A 3 10.65 -9.73 1.90
C PHE A 3 11.43 -9.82 3.21
N PRO A 4 11.20 -8.90 4.16
CA PRO A 4 11.86 -9.00 5.44
C PRO A 4 11.42 -10.28 6.16
N SER A 5 12.36 -10.89 6.87
CA SER A 5 12.20 -12.13 7.62
C SER A 5 11.23 -12.03 8.81
N CYS A 6 10.73 -10.82 9.11
CA CYS A 6 10.03 -10.49 10.35
C CYS A 6 8.82 -9.61 10.05
N VAL A 7 7.63 -10.22 10.02
CA VAL A 7 6.38 -9.55 9.68
C VAL A 7 5.34 -9.73 10.79
N LEU A 8 4.59 -8.66 11.06
CA LEU A 8 3.47 -8.68 11.99
C LEU A 8 2.15 -8.58 11.22
N LEU A 9 1.20 -9.48 11.49
CA LEU A 9 -0.13 -9.47 10.88
C LEU A 9 -1.12 -8.73 11.77
N VAL A 10 -1.96 -7.90 11.16
CA VAL A 10 -3.04 -7.19 11.85
C VAL A 10 -4.36 -7.45 11.16
N HIS A 11 -5.33 -7.97 11.93
CA HIS A 11 -6.69 -8.21 11.47
C HIS A 11 -7.72 -7.62 12.45
N ILE A 12 -8.75 -6.96 11.92
CA ILE A 12 -9.85 -6.43 12.73
C ILE A 12 -11.17 -7.04 12.28
N TYR A 13 -11.87 -7.67 13.22
CA TYR A 13 -13.22 -8.16 13.02
C TYR A 13 -14.22 -7.01 13.14
N PHE A 14 -14.95 -6.74 12.07
CA PHE A 14 -16.05 -5.78 12.12
C PHE A 14 -17.32 -6.46 12.56
N THR A 15 -18.05 -5.91 13.54
CA THR A 15 -19.25 -6.56 14.10
C THR A 15 -20.37 -6.78 13.05
N GLN A 16 -20.27 -6.14 11.88
CA GLN A 16 -21.19 -6.27 10.75
C GLN A 16 -20.78 -7.39 9.77
N ASP A 17 -19.52 -7.81 9.79
CA ASP A 17 -18.94 -8.83 8.91
C ASP A 17 -18.51 -10.01 9.79
N LYS A 18 -19.27 -11.10 9.73
CA LYS A 18 -19.22 -12.17 10.72
C LYS A 18 -18.53 -13.42 10.19
N ASP A 19 -17.38 -13.27 9.52
CA ASP A 19 -16.71 -14.39 8.89
C ASP A 19 -15.31 -14.61 9.49
N MET A 20 -15.23 -15.61 10.38
CA MET A 20 -13.95 -16.10 10.94
C MET A 20 -13.06 -16.77 9.87
N GLU A 21 -13.60 -17.06 8.69
CA GLU A 21 -12.87 -17.61 7.54
C GLU A 21 -11.89 -16.60 6.93
N ASP A 22 -12.07 -15.30 7.19
CA ASP A 22 -11.30 -14.22 6.57
C ASP A 22 -9.83 -14.18 7.02
N LEU A 23 -9.55 -14.45 8.30
CA LEU A 23 -8.17 -14.41 8.80
C LEU A 23 -7.33 -15.55 8.24
N GLN A 24 -7.90 -16.76 8.15
CA GLN A 24 -7.20 -17.92 7.63
C GLN A 24 -6.92 -17.79 6.13
N GLU A 25 -7.82 -17.16 5.38
CA GLU A 25 -7.59 -16.78 3.99
C GLU A 25 -6.40 -15.81 3.88
N PHE A 26 -6.35 -14.78 4.74
CA PHE A 26 -5.25 -13.82 4.73
C PHE A 26 -3.91 -14.45 5.10
N GLU A 27 -3.86 -15.31 6.11
CA GLU A 27 -2.64 -16.07 6.44
C GLU A 27 -2.17 -16.93 5.25
N SER A 28 -3.11 -17.56 4.53
CA SER A 28 -2.81 -18.33 3.33
C SER A 28 -2.27 -17.45 2.19
N LEU A 29 -2.79 -16.23 2.06
CA LEU A 29 -2.32 -15.22 1.11
C LEU A 29 -0.88 -14.78 1.43
N VAL A 30 -0.58 -14.53 2.72
CA VAL A 30 0.74 -14.12 3.21
C VAL A 30 1.76 -15.24 3.02
N SER A 31 1.39 -16.48 3.35
CA SER A 31 2.21 -17.67 3.10
C SER A 31 2.50 -17.86 1.61
N SER A 32 1.50 -17.62 0.75
CA SER A 32 1.67 -17.65 -0.72
C SER A 32 2.63 -16.59 -1.26
N ALA A 33 2.88 -15.51 -0.51
CA ALA A 33 3.87 -14.48 -0.84
C ALA A 33 5.30 -14.86 -0.39
N GLY A 34 5.47 -16.01 0.28
CA GLY A 34 6.74 -16.45 0.85
C GLY A 34 7.10 -15.73 2.14
N VAL A 35 6.10 -15.23 2.88
CA VAL A 35 6.28 -14.48 4.12
C VAL A 35 5.74 -15.31 5.28
N GLU A 36 6.53 -15.42 6.34
CA GLU A 36 6.10 -16.02 7.60
C GLU A 36 5.84 -14.90 8.62
N ALA A 37 4.70 -14.97 9.29
CA ALA A 37 4.32 -13.98 10.29
C ALA A 37 4.84 -14.36 11.66
N LEU A 38 5.49 -13.43 12.34
CA LEU A 38 6.00 -13.60 13.70
C LEU A 38 4.87 -13.60 14.73
N GLN A 39 3.85 -12.79 14.47
CA GLN A 39 2.74 -12.59 15.38
C GLN A 39 1.52 -12.09 14.63
N VAL A 40 0.34 -12.53 15.08
CA VAL A 40 -0.96 -12.04 14.62
C VAL A 40 -1.60 -11.23 15.72
N ILE A 41 -1.91 -9.96 15.45
CA ILE A 41 -2.66 -9.08 16.33
C ILE A 41 -4.08 -8.97 15.79
N THR A 42 -5.04 -9.38 16.62
CA THR A 42 -6.46 -9.27 16.30
C THR A 42 -7.17 -8.25 17.19
N GLY A 43 -8.27 -7.70 16.70
CA GLY A 43 -9.15 -6.83 17.47
C GLY A 43 -10.56 -6.82 16.90
N SER A 44 -11.51 -6.20 17.61
CA SER A 44 -12.87 -6.03 17.10
C SER A 44 -13.33 -4.58 17.19
N ARG A 45 -14.07 -4.12 16.17
CA ARG A 45 -14.64 -2.77 16.14
C ARG A 45 -15.95 -2.75 15.36
N LYS A 46 -16.77 -1.72 15.57
CA LYS A 46 -18.03 -1.57 14.82
C LYS A 46 -17.86 -0.99 13.41
N ALA A 47 -16.79 -0.23 13.18
CA ALA A 47 -16.48 0.43 11.90
C ALA A 47 -14.97 0.75 11.86
N PRO A 48 -14.35 1.19 10.76
CA PRO A 48 -12.93 1.61 10.72
C PRO A 48 -12.64 2.97 11.38
N HIS A 49 -11.52 3.13 12.10
CA HIS A 49 -11.14 4.40 12.74
C HIS A 49 -10.50 5.34 11.70
N PRO A 50 -10.90 6.62 11.62
CA PRO A 50 -10.43 7.52 10.56
C PRO A 50 -8.91 7.75 10.59
N LYS A 51 -8.27 7.70 11.77
CA LYS A 51 -6.83 8.01 11.93
C LYS A 51 -5.90 6.80 11.73
N TYR A 52 -6.30 5.63 12.23
CA TYR A 52 -5.42 4.45 12.37
C TYR A 52 -6.09 3.14 11.96
N PHE A 53 -7.33 3.18 11.45
CA PHE A 53 -8.16 2.00 11.17
C PHE A 53 -8.59 1.19 12.42
N VAL A 54 -7.65 0.84 13.31
CA VAL A 54 -7.84 0.00 14.50
C VAL A 54 -8.26 0.78 15.75
N GLY A 55 -8.03 2.11 15.79
CA GLY A 55 -8.18 2.96 16.98
C GLY A 55 -6.84 3.30 17.63
N GLU A 56 -6.80 4.25 18.55
CA GLU A 56 -5.52 4.72 19.11
C GLU A 56 -4.84 3.68 20.01
N GLY A 57 -5.55 3.11 20.98
CA GLY A 57 -4.97 2.12 21.90
C GLY A 57 -4.42 0.89 21.17
N LYS A 58 -5.16 0.36 20.20
CA LYS A 58 -4.72 -0.79 19.39
C LYS A 58 -3.55 -0.45 18.47
N ALA A 59 -3.47 0.78 17.97
CA ALA A 59 -2.34 1.22 17.16
C ALA A 59 -1.06 1.32 17.99
N VAL A 60 -1.15 1.74 19.26
CA VAL A 60 -0.02 1.73 20.19
C VAL A 60 0.41 0.30 20.50
N GLU A 61 -0.53 -0.61 20.76
CA GLU A 61 -0.23 -2.04 20.98
C GLU A 61 0.53 -2.66 19.79
N ILE A 62 0.13 -2.33 18.55
CA ILE A 62 0.83 -2.78 17.34
C ILE A 62 2.26 -2.22 17.29
N ALA A 63 2.44 -0.93 17.57
CA ALA A 63 3.76 -0.30 17.56
C ALA A 63 4.70 -0.87 18.64
N GLU A 64 4.16 -1.17 19.82
CA GLU A 64 4.91 -1.86 20.88
C GLU A 64 5.30 -3.28 20.47
N ALA A 65 4.39 -4.03 19.86
CA ALA A 65 4.67 -5.36 19.36
C ALA A 65 5.71 -5.36 18.23
N VAL A 66 5.67 -4.37 17.33
CA VAL A 66 6.71 -4.15 16.32
C VAL A 66 8.08 -3.95 16.98
N LYS A 67 8.15 -3.12 18.02
CA LYS A 67 9.40 -2.87 18.77
C LYS A 67 9.88 -4.10 19.51
N ALA A 68 8.98 -4.87 20.11
CA ALA A 68 9.30 -6.08 20.86
C ALA A 68 9.78 -7.24 19.96
N THR A 69 9.17 -7.39 18.79
CA THR A 69 9.46 -8.48 17.84
C THR A 69 10.55 -8.14 16.83
N GLY A 70 10.86 -6.85 16.64
CA GLY A 70 11.76 -6.39 15.59
C GLY A 70 11.15 -6.53 14.19
N ALA A 71 9.82 -6.57 14.08
CA ALA A 71 9.15 -6.63 12.78
C ALA A 71 9.48 -5.39 11.94
N SER A 72 9.80 -5.60 10.66
CA SER A 72 10.14 -4.48 9.75
C SER A 72 9.01 -4.15 8.78
N VAL A 73 7.99 -5.01 8.72
CA VAL A 73 6.75 -4.79 7.99
C VAL A 73 5.56 -5.18 8.85
N VAL A 74 4.53 -4.33 8.85
CA VAL A 74 3.20 -4.68 9.35
C VAL A 74 2.26 -4.89 8.17
N LEU A 75 1.65 -6.06 8.10
CA LEU A 75 0.65 -6.42 7.10
C LEU A 75 -0.76 -6.25 7.68
N PHE A 76 -1.56 -5.41 7.06
CA PHE A 76 -2.95 -5.20 7.41
C PHE A 76 -3.87 -5.96 6.47
N ASP A 77 -4.77 -6.77 7.02
CA ASP A 77 -5.77 -7.54 6.25
C ASP A 77 -6.90 -6.67 5.67
N HIS A 78 -6.81 -5.36 5.82
CA HIS A 78 -7.85 -4.46 5.35
C HIS A 78 -7.24 -3.38 4.49
N ALA A 79 -7.98 -2.95 3.47
CA ALA A 79 -7.56 -1.82 2.66
C ALA A 79 -7.47 -0.55 3.53
N LEU A 80 -6.33 0.14 3.46
CA LEU A 80 -6.08 1.35 4.21
C LEU A 80 -6.19 2.57 3.30
N SER A 81 -6.76 3.65 3.83
CA SER A 81 -6.62 4.95 3.19
C SER A 81 -5.18 5.45 3.31
N PRO A 82 -4.68 6.26 2.36
CA PRO A 82 -3.33 6.83 2.41
C PRO A 82 -2.99 7.59 3.70
N ALA A 83 -3.99 8.14 4.38
CA ALA A 83 -3.80 8.86 5.64
C ALA A 83 -3.63 7.88 6.81
N GLN A 84 -4.42 6.80 6.85
CA GLN A 84 -4.31 5.78 7.89
C GLN A 84 -2.97 5.07 7.83
N GLU A 85 -2.58 4.61 6.64
CA GLU A 85 -1.30 3.94 6.40
C GLU A 85 -0.13 4.79 6.88
N ARG A 86 -0.05 6.05 6.44
CA ARG A 86 1.03 6.95 6.87
C ARG A 86 1.07 7.17 8.38
N ASN A 87 -0.10 7.33 9.01
CA ASN A 87 -0.16 7.52 10.45
C ASN A 87 0.33 6.27 11.19
N LEU A 88 -0.01 5.08 10.68
CA LEU A 88 0.48 3.81 11.20
C LEU A 88 1.98 3.66 10.97
N GLU A 89 2.51 3.97 9.78
CA GLU A 89 3.96 3.94 9.50
C GLU A 89 4.74 4.86 10.44
N ARG A 90 4.25 6.08 10.69
CA ARG A 90 4.87 7.01 11.62
C ARG A 90 4.86 6.52 13.06
N LEU A 91 3.81 5.77 13.45
CA LEU A 91 3.67 5.27 14.81
C LEU A 91 4.50 4.00 15.02
N CYS A 92 4.52 3.10 14.04
CA CYS A 92 5.22 1.83 14.10
C CYS A 92 6.71 1.95 13.72
N GLU A 93 7.10 3.06 13.09
CA GLU A 93 8.47 3.31 12.60
C GLU A 93 8.96 2.25 11.60
N CYS A 94 8.02 1.59 10.91
CA CYS A 94 8.30 0.55 9.92
C CYS A 94 7.29 0.63 8.77
N ARG A 95 7.52 -0.15 7.71
CA ARG A 95 6.67 -0.14 6.52
C ARG A 95 5.33 -0.79 6.83
N VAL A 96 4.25 -0.15 6.43
CA VAL A 96 2.89 -0.72 6.53
C VAL A 96 2.42 -1.07 5.13
N ILE A 97 1.91 -2.29 4.95
CA ILE A 97 1.32 -2.74 3.69
C ILE A 97 -0.08 -3.22 4.00
N ASP A 98 -1.05 -2.74 3.23
CA ASP A 98 -2.43 -3.19 3.33
C ASP A 98 -2.73 -4.36 2.39
N ARG A 99 -3.92 -4.94 2.51
CA ARG A 99 -4.33 -6.11 1.71
C ARG A 99 -4.17 -5.90 0.21
N THR A 100 -4.53 -4.71 -0.29
CA THR A 100 -4.35 -4.37 -1.71
C THR A 100 -2.87 -4.38 -2.11
N GLY A 101 -1.98 -3.78 -1.32
CA GLY A 101 -0.54 -3.80 -1.59
C GLY A 101 0.02 -5.22 -1.62
N LEU A 102 -0.37 -6.08 -0.67
CA LEU A 102 0.07 -7.48 -0.62
C LEU A 102 -0.38 -8.27 -1.86
N ILE A 103 -1.65 -8.13 -2.26
CA ILE A 103 -2.19 -8.80 -3.45
C ILE A 103 -1.41 -8.39 -4.71
N LEU A 104 -1.12 -7.09 -4.87
CA LEU A 104 -0.35 -6.60 -6.01
C LEU A 104 1.08 -7.16 -6.02
N ASP A 105 1.71 -7.28 -4.86
CA ASP A 105 3.04 -7.87 -4.74
C ASP A 105 3.05 -9.36 -5.10
N ILE A 106 2.02 -10.12 -4.69
CA ILE A 106 1.84 -11.53 -5.09
C ILE A 106 1.64 -11.64 -6.60
N PHE A 107 0.82 -10.78 -7.21
CA PHE A 107 0.65 -10.77 -8.66
C PHE A 107 1.95 -10.43 -9.39
N ALA A 108 2.76 -9.53 -8.84
CA ALA A 108 4.06 -9.18 -9.43
C ALA A 108 5.01 -10.38 -9.42
N GLN A 109 4.99 -11.19 -8.37
CA GLN A 109 5.77 -12.43 -8.30
C GLN A 109 5.29 -13.49 -9.30
N ARG A 110 3.97 -13.55 -9.56
CA ARG A 110 3.36 -14.57 -10.44
C ARG A 110 3.35 -14.18 -11.92
N ALA A 111 3.45 -12.89 -12.26
CA ALA A 111 3.37 -12.40 -13.63
C ALA A 111 4.58 -12.86 -14.48
N ARG A 112 4.35 -13.82 -15.38
CA ARG A 112 5.41 -14.35 -16.28
C ARG A 112 5.41 -13.70 -17.66
N THR A 113 4.24 -13.37 -18.19
CA THR A 113 4.09 -12.77 -19.53
C THR A 113 4.41 -11.27 -19.50
N HIS A 114 4.87 -10.73 -20.64
CA HIS A 114 5.17 -9.31 -20.75
C HIS A 114 3.93 -8.43 -20.49
N GLU A 115 2.79 -8.81 -21.06
CA GLU A 115 1.51 -8.13 -20.83
C GLU A 115 1.08 -8.18 -19.36
N GLY A 116 1.17 -9.35 -18.72
CA GLY A 116 0.83 -9.50 -17.30
C GLY A 116 1.71 -8.64 -16.40
N LYS A 117 3.01 -8.57 -16.68
CA LYS A 117 3.95 -7.70 -15.94
C LYS A 117 3.57 -6.23 -16.06
N LEU A 118 3.21 -5.76 -17.27
CA LEU A 118 2.79 -4.38 -17.48
C LEU A 118 1.48 -4.04 -16.77
N GLN A 119 0.50 -4.94 -16.75
CA GLN A 119 -0.76 -4.73 -16.03
C GLN A 119 -0.54 -4.64 -14.52
N VAL A 120 0.31 -5.50 -13.96
CA VAL A 120 0.64 -5.46 -12.53
C VAL A 120 1.42 -4.18 -12.19
N GLU A 121 2.42 -3.81 -12.98
CA GLU A 121 3.17 -2.57 -12.80
C GLU A 121 2.25 -1.35 -12.84
N LEU A 122 1.29 -1.33 -13.78
CA LEU A 122 0.27 -0.28 -13.86
C LEU A 122 -0.58 -0.21 -12.59
N ALA A 123 -1.01 -1.35 -12.08
CA ALA A 123 -1.82 -1.42 -10.86
C ALA A 123 -1.02 -0.95 -9.64
N GLN A 124 0.24 -1.37 -9.51
CA GLN A 124 1.16 -0.90 -8.47
C GLN A 124 1.37 0.62 -8.54
N LEU A 125 1.61 1.18 -9.74
CA LEU A 125 1.79 2.61 -9.91
C LEU A 125 0.53 3.41 -9.57
N ARG A 126 -0.65 2.92 -9.95
CA ARG A 126 -1.93 3.54 -9.57
C ARG A 126 -2.11 3.53 -8.05
N HIS A 127 -1.83 2.41 -7.41
CA HIS A 127 -1.92 2.27 -5.96
C HIS A 127 -0.95 3.23 -5.24
N LEU A 128 0.32 3.25 -5.64
CA LEU A 128 1.35 4.15 -5.11
C LEU A 128 1.03 5.63 -5.34
N ALA A 129 0.50 5.99 -6.51
CA ALA A 129 0.17 7.38 -6.84
C ALA A 129 -0.85 7.98 -5.83
N THR A 130 -1.82 7.19 -5.36
CA THR A 130 -2.77 7.67 -4.35
C THR A 130 -2.12 7.95 -2.99
N ARG A 131 -1.02 7.26 -2.70
CA ARG A 131 -0.29 7.30 -1.42
C ARG A 131 0.74 8.42 -1.36
N LEU A 132 1.40 8.70 -2.49
CA LEU A 132 2.40 9.76 -2.63
C LEU A 132 1.78 11.17 -2.51
N VAL A 133 0.59 11.38 -3.05
CA VAL A 133 -0.06 12.70 -3.18
C VAL A 133 -0.22 13.48 -1.88
N ARG A 134 -0.41 12.80 -0.74
CA ARG A 134 -0.58 13.48 0.55
C ARG A 134 0.71 13.55 1.38
N GLY A 135 1.77 12.83 1.00
CA GLY A 135 3.04 12.81 1.74
C GLY A 135 3.77 14.14 1.66
N TRP A 136 3.52 14.90 0.60
CA TRP A 136 4.18 16.17 0.34
C TRP A 136 3.58 17.40 1.04
N THR A 137 2.41 17.30 1.69
CA THR A 137 1.86 18.42 2.47
C THR A 137 2.78 18.83 3.64
N HIS A 138 3.64 17.92 4.10
CA HIS A 138 4.71 18.23 5.05
C HIS A 138 5.91 18.93 4.41
N LEU A 139 6.26 18.60 3.16
CA LEU A 139 7.37 19.24 2.43
C LEU A 139 7.06 20.69 2.04
N GLU A 140 5.81 20.99 1.67
CA GLU A 140 5.39 22.38 1.43
C GLU A 140 5.44 23.24 2.71
N ARG A 141 5.09 22.67 3.87
CA ARG A 141 5.17 23.39 5.15
C ARG A 141 6.60 23.61 5.65
N GLN A 142 7.54 22.71 5.35
CA GLN A 142 8.95 22.92 5.70
C GLN A 142 9.67 23.93 4.79
N LYS A 143 9.19 24.13 3.54
CA LYS A 143 9.76 25.12 2.60
C LYS A 143 8.99 26.45 2.56
N GLY A 144 7.75 26.50 3.06
CA GLY A 144 6.83 27.62 2.87
C GLY A 144 6.73 28.59 4.05
N GLY A 145 7.85 29.22 4.42
CA GLY A 145 7.85 30.37 5.33
C GLY A 145 8.12 31.71 4.65
N ILE A 146 8.89 31.75 3.56
CA ILE A 146 9.32 33.01 2.94
C ILE A 146 9.44 32.81 1.42
N GLY A 147 8.53 33.42 0.65
CA GLY A 147 8.92 34.00 -0.64
C GLY A 147 8.84 33.16 -1.93
N LEU A 148 7.85 32.29 -2.12
CA LEU A 148 7.53 31.79 -3.47
C LEU A 148 6.29 32.50 -4.04
N ARG A 149 6.48 33.76 -4.42
CA ARG A 149 5.55 34.56 -5.23
C ARG A 149 6.09 34.56 -6.68
N GLY A 150 5.77 33.49 -7.41
CA GLY A 150 6.08 33.29 -8.83
C GLY A 150 5.07 32.30 -9.44
N PRO A 151 4.81 32.31 -10.75
CA PRO A 151 3.56 31.82 -11.32
C PRO A 151 3.47 30.28 -11.24
N GLY A 152 2.69 29.81 -10.29
CA GLY A 152 1.50 29.00 -10.60
C GLY A 152 1.59 27.48 -10.44
N GLU A 153 2.74 26.83 -10.59
CA GLU A 153 2.81 25.37 -10.47
C GLU A 153 3.54 24.98 -9.18
N THR A 154 2.83 24.39 -8.22
CA THR A 154 3.49 23.87 -7.01
C THR A 154 4.35 22.67 -7.40
N GLN A 155 5.45 22.43 -6.67
CA GLN A 155 6.31 21.25 -6.89
C GLN A 155 5.48 19.95 -6.82
N LEU A 156 4.37 19.97 -6.08
CA LEU A 156 3.42 18.86 -5.97
C LEU A 156 2.61 18.64 -7.24
N GLU A 157 2.25 19.71 -7.91
CA GLU A 157 1.53 19.65 -9.19
C GLU A 157 2.43 19.09 -10.29
N THR A 158 3.71 19.47 -10.28
CA THR A 158 4.73 18.93 -11.19
C THR A 158 4.94 17.42 -10.99
N ASP A 159 5.14 16.95 -9.77
CA ASP A 159 5.36 15.52 -9.53
C ASP A 159 4.07 14.69 -9.76
N ARG A 160 2.89 15.27 -9.46
CA ARG A 160 1.60 14.66 -9.86
C ARG A 160 1.49 14.52 -11.38
N ARG A 161 1.95 15.51 -12.14
CA ARG A 161 1.97 15.48 -13.60
C ARG A 161 2.92 14.39 -14.10
N LEU A 162 4.12 14.26 -13.52
CA LEU A 162 5.10 13.22 -13.87
C LEU A 162 4.56 11.81 -13.60
N LEU A 163 3.92 11.57 -12.45
CA LEU A 163 3.28 10.29 -12.14
C LEU A 163 2.12 9.98 -13.10
N ARG A 164 1.25 10.95 -13.37
CA ARG A 164 0.17 10.81 -14.37
C ARG A 164 0.72 10.48 -15.75
N ASN A 165 1.75 11.18 -16.19
CA ASN A 165 2.40 10.94 -17.47
C ASN A 165 2.97 9.51 -17.55
N ARG A 166 3.57 9.01 -16.46
CA ARG A 166 4.09 7.63 -16.42
C ARG A 166 2.97 6.58 -16.49
N ILE A 167 1.84 6.83 -15.82
CA ILE A 167 0.63 5.98 -15.93
C ILE A 167 0.11 5.97 -17.37
N VAL A 168 0.02 7.14 -18.02
CA VAL A 168 -0.42 7.26 -19.42
C VAL A 168 0.54 6.54 -20.36
N GLN A 169 1.85 6.69 -20.15
CA GLN A 169 2.88 6.08 -20.99
C GLN A 169 2.83 4.55 -20.94
N ILE A 170 2.58 3.95 -19.77
CA ILE A 170 2.37 2.50 -19.62
C ILE A 170 1.06 2.08 -20.29
N HIS A 171 0.00 2.88 -20.16
CA HIS A 171 -1.27 2.62 -20.83
C HIS A 171 -1.14 2.63 -22.36
N CYS A 172 -0.45 3.62 -22.93
CA CYS A 172 -0.17 3.68 -24.37
C CYS A 172 0.66 2.49 -24.85
N ARG A 173 1.57 1.97 -24.03
CA ARG A 173 2.36 0.78 -24.36
C ARG A 173 1.49 -0.49 -24.45
N ASN A 174 0.42 -0.58 -23.67
CA ASN A 174 -0.57 -1.67 -23.76
C ASN A 174 -1.48 -1.57 -25.00
N THR A 175 -1.70 -0.36 -25.54
CA THR A 175 -2.51 -0.16 -26.75
C THR A 175 -1.73 -0.36 -28.06
N VAL A 176 -0.41 -0.50 -28.01
CA VAL A 176 0.44 -0.78 -29.17
C VAL A 176 0.96 -2.22 -29.08
N SER A 177 0.05 -3.19 -29.13
CA SER A 177 0.39 -4.55 -29.54
C SER A 177 0.19 -4.62 -31.06
N PRO A 178 1.17 -5.07 -31.86
CA PRO A 178 1.04 -5.07 -33.31
C PRO A 178 -0.05 -6.06 -33.72
N ILE A 179 -1.07 -5.54 -34.40
CA ILE A 179 -2.01 -6.33 -35.19
C ILE A 179 -1.16 -7.12 -36.17
N ALA A 180 -0.98 -8.43 -35.93
CA ALA A 180 -0.36 -9.32 -36.89
C ALA A 180 -1.25 -9.38 -38.14
N PRO A 181 -0.75 -9.09 -39.36
CA PRO A 181 -1.54 -9.26 -40.56
C PRO A 181 -1.85 -10.75 -40.76
N GLY A 182 -3.12 -11.07 -40.90
CA GLY A 182 -3.62 -12.42 -41.18
C GLY A 182 -2.94 -13.00 -42.41
N LYS A 183 -2.54 -14.27 -42.31
CA LYS A 183 -2.07 -15.04 -43.45
C LYS A 183 -3.30 -15.59 -44.20
N SER A 184 -3.38 -15.22 -45.47
CA SER A 184 -4.19 -15.89 -46.50
C SER A 184 -3.68 -17.29 -46.78
#